data_AF-A0A819U6Z4-F1
#
_entry.id   AF-A0A819U6Z4-F1
#
_cell.length_a   1.000
_cell.length_b   1.000
_cell.length_c   1.000
_cell.angle_alpha   90.00
_cell.angle_beta   90.00
_cell.angle_gamma   90.00
#
_symmetry.space_group_name_H-M   'P 1'
#
loop_
_entity.id
_entity.type
_entity.pdbx_description
1 polymer ?
#
loop_
_entity_poly.entity_id
_entity_poly.type
_entity_poly.pdbx_seq_one_letter_code
_entity_poly.pdbx_strand_id
1 'polypeptide(L)'
;MLYEFDLGSTAAEATRNIHAAYGEEAVDSLTCRRWFVKFRSEDTTLTDKPRSEQPVDFDDEALQSLLDADPRQTTRKLAEQL
;
A
#
# COMPACT_ATOMS: atom_id res chain seq x y z
N MET A 1 16.41 2.99 -6.69
CA MET A 1 16.66 1.56 -6.36
C MET A 1 16.69 0.68 -7.58
N LEU A 2 15.64 0.65 -8.43
CA LEU A 2 15.66 -0.17 -9.66
C LEU A 2 16.87 0.18 -10.55
N TYR A 3 17.11 1.47 -10.76
CA TYR A 3 18.32 1.96 -11.44
C TYR A 3 19.64 1.40 -10.86
N GLU A 4 19.81 1.44 -9.53
CA GLU A 4 21.00 0.89 -8.84
C GLU A 4 21.10 -0.64 -8.97
N PHE A 5 19.96 -1.32 -9.00
CA PHE A 5 19.88 -2.77 -9.23
C PHE A 5 20.31 -3.12 -10.66
N ASP A 6 19.85 -2.36 -11.66
CA ASP A 6 20.23 -2.55 -13.07
C ASP A 6 21.72 -2.26 -13.31
N LEU A 7 22.30 -1.35 -12.52
CA LEU A 7 23.75 -1.09 -12.46
C LEU A 7 24.56 -2.24 -11.84
N GLY A 8 23.89 -3.25 -11.26
CA GLY A 8 24.53 -4.36 -10.56
C GLY A 8 25.03 -4.02 -9.15
N SER A 9 24.65 -2.86 -8.60
CA SER A 9 24.99 -2.49 -7.23
C SER A 9 24.33 -3.43 -6.24
N THR A 10 24.93 -3.59 -5.06
CA THR A 10 24.28 -4.29 -3.94
C THR A 10 23.26 -3.39 -3.25
N ALA A 11 22.32 -3.98 -2.49
CA ALA A 11 21.34 -3.19 -1.71
C ALA A 11 22.02 -2.22 -0.72
N ALA A 12 23.17 -2.59 -0.16
CA ALA A 12 23.92 -1.74 0.75
C ALA A 12 24.59 -0.56 0.03
N GLU A 13 25.14 -0.78 -1.16
CA GLU A 13 25.67 0.29 -2.02
C GLU A 13 24.56 1.22 -2.47
N ALA A 14 23.45 0.67 -2.95
CA ALA A 14 22.29 1.45 -3.35
C ALA A 14 21.76 2.32 -2.20
N THR A 15 21.72 1.80 -0.97
CA THR A 15 21.33 2.58 0.23
C THR A 15 22.26 3.76 0.43
N ARG A 16 23.59 3.54 0.38
CA ARG A 16 24.58 4.63 0.52
C ARG A 16 24.49 5.66 -0.61
N ASN A 17 24.30 5.21 -1.86
CA ASN A 17 24.17 6.09 -3.02
C ASN A 17 22.90 6.95 -2.91
N ILE A 18 21.79 6.35 -2.46
CA ILE A 18 20.53 7.07 -2.21
C ILE A 18 20.71 8.08 -1.08
N HIS A 19 21.36 7.70 0.03
CA HIS A 19 21.63 8.63 1.13
C HIS A 19 22.53 9.78 0.70
N ALA A 20 23.55 9.53 -0.11
CA ALA A 20 24.43 10.58 -0.63
C ALA A 20 23.69 11.57 -1.55
N ALA A 21 22.70 11.12 -2.31
CA ALA A 21 21.94 11.96 -3.23
C ALA A 21 20.75 12.68 -2.57
N TYR A 22 20.08 12.04 -1.60
CA TYR A 22 18.78 12.50 -1.07
C TYR A 22 18.75 12.68 0.46
N GLY A 23 19.82 12.35 1.17
CA GLY A 23 19.91 12.41 2.63
C GLY A 23 19.62 11.08 3.34
N GLU A 24 20.05 10.95 4.59
CA GLU A 24 19.95 9.70 5.38
C GLU A 24 18.51 9.26 5.65
N GLU A 25 17.55 10.20 5.68
CA GLU A 25 16.13 9.92 5.92
C GLU A 25 15.39 9.40 4.66
N ALA A 26 16.04 9.43 3.48
CA ALA A 26 15.38 9.10 2.21
C ALA A 26 14.90 7.64 2.15
N VAL A 27 15.68 6.71 2.71
CA VAL A 27 15.26 5.31 2.78
C VAL A 27 15.93 4.53 3.91
N ASP A 28 15.16 3.64 4.51
CA ASP A 28 15.71 2.63 5.41
C ASP A 28 16.40 1.47 4.66
N SER A 29 17.45 0.93 5.27
CA SER A 29 18.25 -0.17 4.72
C SER A 29 17.44 -1.46 4.50
N LEU A 30 16.47 -1.77 5.38
CA LEU A 30 15.60 -2.93 5.25
C LEU A 30 14.65 -2.76 4.06
N THR A 31 14.15 -1.54 3.86
CA THR A 31 13.32 -1.19 2.71
C THR A 31 14.10 -1.40 1.42
N CYS A 32 15.34 -0.91 1.33
CA CYS A 32 16.18 -1.14 0.15
C CYS A 32 16.40 -2.64 -0.11
N ARG A 33 16.69 -3.42 0.93
CA ARG A 33 16.84 -4.87 0.81
C ARG A 33 15.55 -5.56 0.30
N ARG A 34 14.37 -5.17 0.79
CA ARG A 34 13.08 -5.73 0.35
C ARG A 34 12.83 -5.47 -1.14
N TRP A 35 13.08 -4.25 -1.60
CA TRP A 35 13.01 -3.92 -3.04
C TRP A 35 13.97 -4.78 -3.87
N PHE A 36 15.20 -4.98 -3.41
CA PHE A 36 16.18 -5.84 -4.10
C PHE A 36 15.81 -7.32 -4.12
N VAL A 37 15.02 -7.81 -3.16
CA VAL A 37 14.44 -9.16 -3.23
C VAL A 37 13.34 -9.20 -4.29
N LYS A 38 12.47 -8.19 -4.32
CA LYS A 38 11.39 -8.04 -5.30
C LYS A 38 11.93 -8.02 -6.74
N PHE A 39 12.97 -7.22 -7.00
CA PHE A 39 13.59 -7.13 -8.33
C PHE A 39 14.27 -8.43 -8.76
N ARG A 40 14.87 -9.19 -7.82
CA ARG A 40 15.42 -10.52 -8.10
C ARG A 40 14.37 -11.57 -8.45
N SER A 41 13.13 -11.37 -8.02
CA SER A 41 11.98 -12.18 -8.46
C SER A 41 11.35 -11.68 -9.76
N GLU A 42 12.07 -10.84 -10.53
CA GLU A 42 11.62 -10.24 -11.80
C GLU A 42 10.41 -9.29 -11.68
N ASP A 43 9.95 -9.03 -10.45
CA ASP A 43 8.89 -8.05 -10.17
C ASP A 43 9.50 -6.65 -10.04
N THR A 44 9.55 -5.93 -11.16
CA THR A 44 10.05 -4.54 -11.25
C THR A 44 8.94 -3.51 -11.08
N THR A 45 7.72 -3.91 -10.70
CA THR A 45 6.62 -2.97 -10.48
C THR A 45 6.96 -2.00 -9.36
N LEU A 46 6.85 -0.71 -9.61
CA LEU A 46 7.11 0.33 -8.60
C LEU A 46 5.85 0.76 -7.84
N THR A 47 4.68 0.43 -8.39
CA THR A 47 3.39 0.72 -7.77
C THR A 47 3.11 -0.27 -6.64
N ASP A 48 2.50 0.22 -5.57
CA ASP A 48 1.96 -0.65 -4.53
C ASP A 48 0.86 -1.54 -5.11
N LYS A 49 0.87 -2.81 -4.69
CA LYS A 49 -0.26 -3.71 -4.94
C LYS A 49 -1.48 -3.13 -4.22
N PRO A 50 -2.71 -3.38 -4.74
CA PRO A 50 -3.93 -3.01 -4.04
C PRO A 50 -3.80 -3.46 -2.60
N ARG A 51 -3.95 -2.51 -1.68
CA ARG A 51 -3.94 -2.84 -0.26
C ARG A 51 -5.13 -3.77 -0.05
N SER A 52 -4.95 -4.85 0.72
CA SER A 52 -6.09 -5.62 1.18
C SER A 52 -7.03 -4.65 1.88
N GLU A 53 -8.18 -4.40 1.27
CA GLU A 53 -9.23 -3.61 1.88
C GLU A 53 -9.66 -4.33 3.16
N GLN A 54 -9.96 -3.55 4.19
CA GLN A 54 -10.57 -4.12 5.37
C GLN A 54 -11.91 -4.71 4.92
N PRO A 55 -12.17 -6.01 5.16
CA PRO A 55 -13.43 -6.61 4.75
C PRO A 55 -14.56 -5.80 5.37
N VAL A 56 -15.43 -5.29 4.50
CA VAL A 56 -16.66 -4.62 4.91
C VAL A 56 -17.62 -5.72 5.34
N ASP A 57 -18.10 -5.64 6.58
CA ASP A 57 -18.96 -6.67 7.19
C ASP A 57 -20.46 -6.42 6.91
N PHE A 58 -20.79 -5.40 6.12
CA PHE A 58 -22.15 -5.06 5.76
C PHE A 58 -22.33 -5.09 4.24
N ASP A 59 -23.55 -5.40 3.83
CA ASP A 59 -23.97 -5.48 2.43
C ASP A 59 -24.39 -4.09 1.92
N ASP A 60 -23.78 -3.62 0.83
CA ASP A 60 -24.01 -2.28 0.28
C ASP A 60 -25.45 -2.15 -0.25
N GLU A 61 -25.98 -3.22 -0.87
CA GLU A 61 -27.36 -3.28 -1.34
C GLU A 61 -28.39 -3.20 -0.19
N ALA A 62 -28.08 -3.84 0.94
CA ALA A 62 -28.91 -3.77 2.14
C ALA A 62 -28.89 -2.36 2.75
N LEU A 63 -27.70 -1.74 2.85
CA LEU A 63 -27.57 -0.35 3.32
C LEU A 63 -28.34 0.62 2.40
N GLN A 64 -28.21 0.45 1.09
CA GLN A 64 -28.88 1.30 0.12
C GLN A 64 -30.41 1.17 0.19
N SER A 65 -30.92 -0.05 0.38
CA SER A 65 -32.35 -0.30 0.59
C SER A 65 -32.91 0.39 1.84
N LEU A 66 -32.13 0.43 2.94
CA LEU A 66 -32.53 1.13 4.17
C LEU A 66 -32.58 2.66 4.00
N LEU A 67 -31.64 3.21 3.21
CA LEU A 67 -31.59 4.64 2.90
C LEU A 67 -32.71 5.07 1.95
N ASP A 68 -33.06 4.24 0.97
CA ASP A 68 -34.18 4.51 0.06
C ASP A 68 -35.53 4.48 0.77
N ALA A 69 -35.69 3.60 1.76
CA ALA A 69 -36.90 3.49 2.57
C ALA A 69 -37.09 4.67 3.53
N ASP A 70 -36.03 5.11 4.20
CA ASP A 70 -36.04 6.30 5.05
C ASP A 70 -34.69 7.04 5.00
N PRO A 71 -34.60 8.11 4.18
CA PRO A 71 -33.34 8.84 3.98
C PRO A 71 -32.95 9.71 5.19
N ARG A 72 -33.79 9.82 6.22
CA ARG A 72 -33.51 10.62 7.44
C ARG A 72 -33.07 9.76 8.63
N GLN A 73 -32.79 8.47 8.43
CA GLN A 73 -32.30 7.60 9.50
C GLN A 73 -30.91 8.02 10.00
N THR A 74 -30.67 7.76 11.28
CA THR A 74 -29.36 8.00 11.90
C THR A 74 -28.44 6.82 11.63
N THR A 75 -27.14 7.08 11.54
CA THR A 75 -26.11 6.04 11.35
C THR A 75 -26.16 4.97 12.44
N ARG A 76 -26.53 5.34 13.67
CA ARG A 76 -26.70 4.38 14.77
C ARG A 76 -27.82 3.38 14.47
N LYS A 77 -28.96 3.85 13.97
CA LYS A 77 -30.10 3.00 13.64
C LYS A 77 -29.78 2.11 12.45
N LEU A 78 -29.05 2.62 11.45
CA LEU A 78 -28.56 1.82 10.34
C LEU A 78 -27.63 0.70 10.80
N ALA A 79 -26.70 0.98 11.72
CA ALA A 79 -25.81 -0.03 12.31
C ALA A 79 -26.50 -1.06 13.21
N GLU A 80 -27.72 -0.78 13.71
CA GLU A 80 -28.54 -1.76 14.43
C GLU A 80 -29.35 -2.64 13.47
N GLN A 81 -29.51 -2.22 12.21
CA GLN A 81 -30.28 -2.90 11.16
C GLN A 81 -29.41 -3.71 10.18
N LEU A 82 -28.11 -3.43 10.16
CA LEU A 82 -27.08 -4.08 9.34
C LEU A 82 -26.19 -4.98 10.18
#